data_AF-A0A2E5VK56-F1
#
_entry.id   AF-A0A2E5VK56-F1
#
_cell.length_a   1.000
_cell.length_b   1.000
_cell.length_c   1.000
_cell.angle_alpha   90.00
_cell.angle_beta   90.00
_cell.angle_gamma   90.00
#
_symmetry.space_group_name_H-M   'P 1'
#
loop_
_entity.id
_entity.type
_entity.pdbx_description
1 polymer ?
#
loop_
_entity_poly.entity_id
_entity_poly.type
_entity_poly.pdbx_seq_one_letter_code
_entity_poly.pdbx_strand_id
1 'polypeptide(L)'
;MQLRLRKIFLCSLSLVCLLFFSPVSVWAQRGSTFSIDFQGPTGGGIGPLNGTKDSFASIPIDEGAILTTGSPAAPPIPNPTSPGPLPAPGVLIGSVPGSGAPYGDLNLVPGIKDAVEVDALSYGRDGGRKKLFFSVDEFAVGDQVFGAGAASTPPDVFTEGGFGNKEASADVFKFNGLAVITIMGSPGVDSRAVLDGDGLAPFGAPGVGLVEPNAFTWGDPVDVGDNLDAVDMNTRKGNLLGPVFFSLDSYFPDTLETGVAGGGPNTGTARGNLDVLTGISFSGADVLMKMPVAGGAATGPTIYAAGADLGLDKAGYDTDDLDALALMDDGEKNGNGYLFFDPGNDRLLFSVRRDSAIIGTPDGTYGLAIEPGDILRPPTSSAGLPSIFITAEALGLATIRSGTTGGMNTGDDLDALDVVGPPRDLNFDDQIDVPDIDIIFDIGDLVLGVATDWQSVELDLNSDSVVDNDDLDLWLAEAAIDNGYDSAYIKGDTDLDRDVDLQDFLNLANNFDPAGTASSHSWGNGNTDGNSTIDLSDYVVLASNFSPASYGIDASVPEPSAMLLALLAVCGASICLRR
;
A
#
# COMPACT_ATOMS: atom_id res chain seq x y z
N MET A 1 -48.48 14.03 -22.32
CA MET A 1 -47.24 14.84 -22.35
C MET A 1 -46.63 15.08 -20.96
N GLN A 2 -47.43 15.25 -19.89
CA GLN A 2 -46.92 15.43 -18.52
C GLN A 2 -46.19 14.21 -17.89
N LEU A 3 -46.47 12.98 -18.32
CA LEU A 3 -45.76 11.79 -17.81
C LEU A 3 -44.33 11.59 -18.35
N ARG A 4 -43.95 12.26 -19.45
CA ARG A 4 -42.58 12.16 -20.00
C ARG A 4 -41.59 13.11 -19.32
N LEU A 5 -42.05 14.23 -18.77
CA LEU A 5 -41.17 15.18 -18.06
C LEU A 5 -40.67 14.63 -16.71
N ARG A 6 -41.50 13.85 -15.99
CA ARG A 6 -41.09 13.25 -14.71
C ARG A 6 -39.98 12.21 -14.85
N LYS A 7 -39.98 11.40 -15.92
CA LYS A 7 -38.93 10.40 -16.15
C LYS A 7 -37.57 11.01 -16.50
N ILE A 8 -37.57 12.12 -17.25
CA ILE A 8 -36.33 12.83 -17.61
C ILE A 8 -35.73 13.52 -16.36
N PHE A 9 -36.57 14.12 -15.51
CA PHE A 9 -36.10 14.77 -14.28
C PHE A 9 -35.54 13.78 -13.25
N LEU A 10 -36.14 12.59 -13.11
CA LEU A 10 -35.63 11.52 -12.24
C LEU A 10 -34.31 10.91 -12.76
N CYS A 11 -34.16 10.66 -14.06
CA CYS A 11 -32.88 10.21 -14.63
C CYS A 11 -31.76 11.24 -14.44
N SER A 12 -32.07 12.54 -14.54
CA SER A 12 -31.08 13.61 -14.36
C SER A 12 -30.60 13.71 -12.92
N LEU A 13 -31.51 13.52 -11.95
CA LEU A 13 -31.17 13.59 -10.52
C LEU A 13 -30.38 12.35 -10.06
N SER A 14 -30.70 11.16 -10.58
CA SER A 14 -29.90 9.95 -10.31
C SER A 14 -28.50 10.03 -10.93
N LEU A 15 -28.35 10.62 -12.12
CA LEU A 15 -27.02 10.81 -12.73
C LEU A 15 -26.17 11.82 -11.95
N VAL A 16 -26.78 12.88 -11.42
CA VAL A 16 -26.10 13.84 -10.53
C VAL A 16 -25.76 13.19 -9.18
N CYS A 17 -26.63 12.38 -8.58
CA CYS A 17 -26.27 11.64 -7.36
C CYS A 17 -25.17 10.60 -7.60
N LEU A 18 -25.14 9.90 -8.74
CA LEU A 18 -24.06 8.95 -9.10
C LEU A 18 -22.72 9.66 -9.37
N LEU A 19 -22.74 10.90 -9.87
CA LEU A 19 -21.51 11.66 -10.12
C LEU A 19 -20.94 12.36 -8.88
N PHE A 20 -21.75 12.59 -7.83
CA PHE A 20 -21.31 13.25 -6.58
C PHE A 20 -21.21 12.31 -5.36
N PHE A 21 -21.80 11.12 -5.44
CA PHE A 21 -21.65 10.05 -4.44
C PHE A 21 -21.10 8.81 -5.13
N SER A 22 -19.89 8.91 -5.69
CA SER A 22 -19.08 7.69 -5.75
C SER A 22 -18.94 7.20 -4.31
N PRO A 23 -19.18 5.91 -4.02
CA PRO A 23 -18.87 5.37 -2.70
C PRO A 23 -17.44 5.82 -2.40
N VAL A 24 -17.23 6.45 -1.24
CA VAL A 24 -15.88 6.74 -0.79
C VAL A 24 -15.14 5.42 -0.92
N SER A 25 -14.13 5.38 -1.80
CA SER A 25 -13.46 4.13 -2.13
C SER A 25 -13.04 3.48 -0.83
N VAL A 26 -13.19 2.16 -0.70
CA VAL A 26 -12.91 1.40 0.54
C VAL A 26 -11.53 1.73 1.15
N TRP A 27 -10.60 2.23 0.32
CA TRP A 27 -9.34 2.88 0.69
C TRP A 27 -9.46 3.94 1.80
N ALA A 28 -10.49 4.78 1.80
CA ALA A 28 -10.69 5.81 2.82
C ALA A 28 -11.04 5.25 4.21
N GLN A 29 -11.21 3.93 4.35
CA GLN A 29 -11.36 3.27 5.65
C GLN A 29 -10.02 2.82 6.25
N ARG A 30 -8.94 2.77 5.45
CA ARG A 30 -7.60 2.45 5.92
C ARG A 30 -6.87 3.76 6.18
N GLY A 31 -6.40 3.94 7.41
CA GLY A 31 -5.63 5.13 7.77
C GLY A 31 -4.22 4.99 7.22
N SER A 32 -3.70 6.02 6.58
CA SER A 32 -2.28 6.05 6.29
C SER A 32 -1.49 6.19 7.58
N THR A 33 -0.32 5.56 7.63
CA THR A 33 0.70 5.83 8.64
C THR A 33 1.96 6.33 7.99
N PHE A 34 2.67 7.19 8.70
CA PHE A 34 3.86 7.83 8.16
C PHE A 34 4.81 8.27 9.27
N SER A 35 6.05 8.58 8.92
CA SER A 35 7.00 9.35 9.74
C SER A 35 7.25 10.72 9.10
N ILE A 36 8.00 11.57 9.78
CA ILE A 36 8.39 12.90 9.31
C ILE A 36 9.87 13.12 9.59
N ASP A 37 10.47 14.03 8.83
CA ASP A 37 11.86 14.41 8.98
C ASP A 37 12.17 15.13 10.30
N PHE A 38 13.45 15.07 10.69
CA PHE A 38 13.93 15.73 11.90
C PHE A 38 13.93 17.27 11.83
N GLN A 39 13.81 17.83 10.62
CA GLN A 39 13.95 19.27 10.38
C GLN A 39 12.60 19.98 10.38
N GLY A 40 11.51 19.23 10.24
CA GLY A 40 10.14 19.73 10.21
C GLY A 40 9.66 20.38 11.52
N PRO A 41 8.82 21.43 11.43
CA PRO A 41 8.22 22.10 12.59
C PRO A 41 7.28 21.21 13.41
N THR A 42 6.69 20.15 12.85
CA THR A 42 5.82 19.21 13.57
C THR A 42 6.60 18.38 14.58
N GLY A 43 7.79 17.91 14.22
CA GLY A 43 8.75 17.22 15.10
C GLY A 43 9.36 18.10 16.19
N GLY A 44 9.30 19.42 15.99
CA GLY A 44 9.84 20.43 16.92
C GLY A 44 11.17 21.03 16.46
N GLY A 45 11.63 20.66 15.27
CA GLY A 45 12.90 21.05 14.67
C GLY A 45 14.12 20.58 15.48
N ILE A 46 15.31 21.03 15.08
CA ILE A 46 16.60 20.61 15.68
C ILE A 46 16.59 20.77 17.23
N GLY A 47 16.44 19.65 17.94
CA GLY A 47 16.53 19.59 19.40
C GLY A 47 15.70 18.47 20.03
N PRO A 48 15.80 18.28 21.36
CA PRO A 48 15.22 17.10 22.01
C PRO A 48 13.69 17.16 22.08
N LEU A 49 12.99 16.14 21.55
CA LEU A 49 11.62 15.67 21.87
C LEU A 49 10.63 16.75 22.35
N ASN A 50 10.53 17.87 21.64
CA ASN A 50 9.67 19.00 22.01
C ASN A 50 8.67 19.35 20.89
N GLY A 51 8.39 18.39 20.00
CA GLY A 51 7.47 18.58 18.90
C GLY A 51 6.06 18.94 19.32
N THR A 52 5.28 19.27 18.30
CA THR A 52 3.87 19.58 18.44
C THR A 52 3.18 18.42 19.14
N LYS A 53 2.28 18.74 20.06
CA LYS A 53 1.50 17.71 20.74
C LYS A 53 0.52 17.09 19.76
N ASP A 54 0.50 15.78 19.73
CA ASP A 54 -0.40 14.99 18.91
C ASP A 54 -1.87 15.29 19.25
N SER A 55 -2.76 15.03 18.29
CA SER A 55 -4.19 15.31 18.45
C SER A 55 -4.94 14.27 19.27
N PHE A 56 -4.35 13.11 19.57
CA PHE A 56 -5.05 11.99 20.22
C PHE A 56 -4.87 12.02 21.74
N ALA A 57 -3.63 12.09 22.21
CA ALA A 57 -3.27 11.90 23.61
C ALA A 57 -2.42 13.05 24.19
N SER A 58 -2.19 14.11 23.40
CA SER A 58 -1.26 15.19 23.71
C SER A 58 0.18 14.70 23.97
N ILE A 59 0.57 13.61 23.30
CA ILE A 59 1.92 13.06 23.29
C ILE A 59 2.78 13.99 22.41
N PRO A 60 3.98 14.42 22.82
CA PRO A 60 4.88 15.14 21.94
C PRO A 60 5.20 14.26 20.72
N ILE A 61 5.02 14.81 19.52
CA ILE A 61 5.51 14.18 18.30
C ILE A 61 7.04 14.31 18.29
N ASP A 62 7.70 13.23 17.90
CA ASP A 62 9.11 13.19 17.56
C ASP A 62 9.24 12.52 16.19
N GLU A 63 10.41 12.65 15.57
CA GLU A 63 10.55 12.48 14.12
C GLU A 63 10.64 11.00 13.73
N GLY A 64 11.11 10.16 14.66
CA GLY A 64 11.02 8.70 14.53
C GLY A 64 9.65 8.12 14.92
N ALA A 65 8.66 8.93 15.27
CA ALA A 65 7.34 8.42 15.64
C ALA A 65 6.54 8.01 14.40
N ILE A 66 5.74 6.95 14.53
CA ILE A 66 4.81 6.55 13.48
C ILE A 66 3.46 7.22 13.76
N LEU A 67 3.07 8.08 12.83
CA LEU A 67 1.96 9.01 12.90
C LEU A 67 0.77 8.54 12.08
N THR A 68 -0.40 9.12 12.34
CA THR A 68 -1.60 8.94 11.50
C THR A 68 -2.59 10.09 11.70
N THR A 69 -3.48 10.31 10.73
CA THR A 69 -4.55 11.33 10.79
C THR A 69 -5.78 10.88 11.57
N GLY A 70 -5.95 9.57 11.81
CA GLY A 70 -7.15 9.00 12.43
C GLY A 70 -6.83 7.88 13.40
N SER A 71 -7.52 7.83 14.55
CA SER A 71 -7.28 6.75 15.51
C SER A 71 -7.78 5.41 14.95
N PRO A 72 -6.91 4.40 14.76
CA PRO A 72 -7.33 3.07 14.31
C PRO A 72 -8.13 2.30 15.38
N ALA A 73 -8.28 2.85 16.59
CA ALA A 73 -8.87 2.17 17.74
C ALA A 73 -10.38 2.37 17.91
N ALA A 74 -11.05 3.18 17.06
CA ALA A 74 -12.49 3.43 17.15
C ALA A 74 -13.26 2.85 15.93
N PRO A 75 -13.72 1.59 15.99
CA PRO A 75 -14.69 1.10 15.02
C PRO A 75 -16.03 1.86 15.17
N PRO A 76 -16.71 2.31 14.08
CA PRO A 76 -16.36 2.30 12.66
C PRO A 76 -16.46 3.72 12.08
N ILE A 77 -15.69 4.67 12.61
CA ILE A 77 -15.60 5.98 11.97
C ILE A 77 -14.17 6.14 11.51
N PRO A 78 -13.88 5.82 10.23
CA PRO A 78 -12.71 6.38 9.59
C PRO A 78 -12.79 7.88 9.82
N ASN A 79 -11.77 8.49 10.42
CA ASN A 79 -11.64 9.93 10.22
C ASN A 79 -11.32 10.05 8.73
N PRO A 80 -12.24 10.54 7.89
CA PRO A 80 -11.84 10.84 6.53
C PRO A 80 -10.74 11.88 6.67
N THR A 81 -9.64 11.66 5.98
CA THR A 81 -8.75 12.76 5.62
C THR A 81 -9.67 13.85 5.07
N SER A 82 -9.75 14.97 5.78
CA SER A 82 -10.71 16.04 5.46
C SER A 82 -9.95 17.09 4.66
N PRO A 83 -10.55 17.66 3.61
CA PRO A 83 -10.03 18.89 3.03
C PRO A 83 -10.01 19.97 4.12
N GLY A 84 -8.90 20.68 4.24
CA GLY A 84 -8.67 21.75 5.21
C GLY A 84 -7.54 21.46 6.19
N PRO A 85 -7.07 22.51 6.91
CA PRO A 85 -5.96 22.36 7.82
C PRO A 85 -6.39 21.42 8.93
N LEU A 86 -5.76 20.25 8.96
CA LEU A 86 -6.01 19.25 9.98
C LEU A 86 -5.28 19.65 11.28
N PRO A 87 -5.75 19.19 12.45
CA PRO A 87 -4.89 19.20 13.63
C PRO A 87 -3.66 18.33 13.37
N ALA A 88 -2.60 18.52 14.17
CA ALA A 88 -1.42 17.67 14.13
C ALA A 88 -1.82 16.17 14.18
N PRO A 89 -1.08 15.30 13.48
CA PRO A 89 -1.38 13.87 13.47
C PRO A 89 -1.27 13.27 14.88
N GLY A 90 -1.79 12.07 15.05
CA GLY A 90 -1.71 11.32 16.30
C GLY A 90 -0.54 10.33 16.28
N VAL A 91 0.11 10.12 17.43
CA VAL A 91 1.19 9.14 17.57
C VAL A 91 0.61 7.74 17.78
N LEU A 92 0.94 6.79 16.91
CA LEU A 92 0.58 5.38 17.05
C LEU A 92 1.66 4.57 17.75
N ILE A 93 2.90 4.72 17.29
CA ILE A 93 4.09 4.05 17.82
C ILE A 93 5.11 5.15 18.10
N GLY A 94 5.61 5.21 19.33
CA GLY A 94 6.66 6.17 19.69
C GLY A 94 8.03 5.69 19.21
N SER A 95 8.97 6.59 19.01
CA SER A 95 10.33 6.19 18.65
C SER A 95 11.13 5.75 19.88
N VAL A 96 11.05 6.53 20.96
CA VAL A 96 11.84 6.37 22.19
C VAL A 96 11.09 5.64 23.30
N PRO A 97 11.78 4.91 24.20
CA PRO A 97 11.14 4.21 25.31
C PRO A 97 10.33 5.12 26.24
N GLY A 98 9.07 4.75 26.48
CA GLY A 98 8.19 5.42 27.42
C GLY A 98 7.47 6.64 26.86
N SER A 99 7.33 6.75 25.53
CA SER A 99 6.58 7.84 24.88
C SER A 99 5.13 7.92 25.36
N GLY A 100 4.55 6.77 25.75
CA GLY A 100 3.14 6.64 26.08
C GLY A 100 2.24 6.34 24.86
N ALA A 101 2.84 6.06 23.70
CA ALA A 101 2.14 5.68 22.48
C ALA A 101 1.29 4.40 22.66
N PRO A 102 0.11 4.33 22.03
CA PRO A 102 -0.86 3.25 22.25
C PRO A 102 -0.37 1.87 21.79
N TYR A 103 0.52 1.80 20.80
CA TYR A 103 1.08 0.55 20.27
C TYR A 103 2.54 0.32 20.71
N GLY A 104 3.02 1.05 21.71
CA GLY A 104 4.37 0.92 22.25
C GLY A 104 5.39 1.76 21.49
N ASP A 105 6.67 1.41 21.64
CA ASP A 105 7.79 2.17 21.10
C ASP A 105 8.72 1.30 20.25
N LEU A 106 9.39 1.92 19.26
CA LEU A 106 10.49 1.31 18.51
C LEU A 106 11.71 1.04 19.40
N ASN A 107 11.82 1.73 20.54
CA ASN A 107 12.92 1.68 21.51
C ASN A 107 14.25 2.13 20.94
N LEU A 108 14.21 3.21 20.17
CA LEU A 108 15.36 3.88 19.61
C LEU A 108 16.02 4.81 20.64
N VAL A 109 17.31 5.02 20.45
CA VAL A 109 18.11 6.01 21.16
C VAL A 109 18.40 7.16 20.19
N PRO A 110 18.34 8.42 20.64
CA PRO A 110 18.71 9.55 19.81
C PRO A 110 20.14 9.43 19.23
N GLY A 111 20.28 9.87 17.97
CA GLY A 111 21.54 9.97 17.25
C GLY A 111 22.42 11.13 17.72
N ILE A 112 23.30 11.61 16.85
CA ILE A 112 24.32 12.62 17.17
C ILE A 112 23.72 14.03 17.33
N LYS A 113 22.49 14.24 16.86
CA LYS A 113 21.74 15.50 16.98
C LYS A 113 20.76 15.53 18.15
N ASP A 114 20.79 14.52 19.02
CA ASP A 114 19.76 14.29 20.04
C ASP A 114 18.35 14.14 19.42
N ALA A 115 18.28 13.71 18.15
CA ALA A 115 17.05 13.42 17.39
C ALA A 115 17.00 11.92 17.03
N VAL A 116 15.80 11.43 16.74
CA VAL A 116 15.55 10.08 16.22
C VAL A 116 14.76 10.24 14.93
N GLU A 117 15.14 9.52 13.89
CA GLU A 117 14.52 9.62 12.57
C GLU A 117 14.29 8.23 11.99
N VAL A 118 13.17 8.09 11.28
CA VAL A 118 12.75 6.87 10.59
C VAL A 118 12.51 7.24 9.12
N ASP A 119 13.43 6.79 8.28
CA ASP A 119 13.57 7.21 6.87
C ASP A 119 12.81 6.32 5.91
N ALA A 120 12.27 5.21 6.40
CA ALA A 120 11.38 4.37 5.62
C ALA A 120 10.57 3.46 6.54
N LEU A 121 9.40 3.02 6.08
CA LEU A 121 8.45 2.23 6.86
C LEU A 121 7.77 1.22 5.96
N SER A 122 7.57 0.01 6.48
CA SER A 122 6.67 -0.99 5.92
C SER A 122 6.14 -1.90 7.02
N TYR A 123 4.99 -2.51 6.81
CA TYR A 123 4.47 -3.59 7.66
C TYR A 123 4.69 -4.99 7.07
N GLY A 124 5.49 -5.11 6.00
CA GLY A 124 5.86 -6.37 5.37
C GLY A 124 4.75 -6.96 4.50
N ARG A 125 3.82 -6.14 4.01
CA ARG A 125 2.63 -6.59 3.26
C ARG A 125 2.38 -5.81 1.98
N ASP A 126 3.44 -5.26 1.42
CA ASP A 126 3.38 -4.34 0.30
C ASP A 126 3.33 -5.17 -1.00
N GLY A 127 2.15 -5.72 -1.26
CA GLY A 127 1.91 -6.68 -2.32
C GLY A 127 1.32 -6.07 -3.59
N GLY A 128 1.48 -6.79 -4.70
CA GLY A 128 0.90 -6.45 -5.99
C GLY A 128 1.67 -5.40 -6.81
N ARG A 129 1.20 -5.11 -8.03
CA ARG A 129 1.85 -4.17 -8.98
C ARG A 129 0.98 -3.00 -9.38
N LYS A 130 -0.17 -2.81 -8.73
CA LYS A 130 -1.24 -1.98 -9.30
C LYS A 130 -1.22 -0.53 -8.85
N LYS A 131 -0.73 -0.24 -7.64
CA LYS A 131 -0.75 1.12 -7.08
C LYS A 131 0.49 1.33 -6.25
N LEU A 132 1.30 2.28 -6.69
CA LEU A 132 2.46 2.73 -5.97
C LEU A 132 2.16 4.10 -5.41
N PHE A 133 2.54 4.34 -4.16
CA PHE A 133 2.44 5.63 -3.50
C PHE A 133 3.83 6.06 -3.07
N PHE A 134 4.13 7.34 -3.19
CA PHE A 134 5.43 7.86 -2.83
C PHE A 134 5.37 9.31 -2.38
N SER A 135 6.37 9.73 -1.59
CA SER A 135 6.67 11.12 -1.27
C SER A 135 8.04 11.50 -1.83
N VAL A 136 8.41 12.77 -1.74
CA VAL A 136 9.66 13.35 -2.23
C VAL A 136 10.18 14.40 -1.23
N ASP A 137 11.44 14.80 -1.35
CA ASP A 137 12.03 15.86 -0.52
C ASP A 137 11.59 17.27 -0.93
N GLU A 138 11.93 18.28 -0.13
CA GLU A 138 11.65 19.69 -0.43
C GLU A 138 12.47 20.24 -1.61
N PHE A 139 13.47 19.50 -2.06
CA PHE A 139 14.30 19.84 -3.21
C PHE A 139 13.76 19.29 -4.53
N ALA A 140 12.77 18.39 -4.48
CA ALA A 140 12.17 17.78 -5.64
C ALA A 140 11.51 18.83 -6.53
N VAL A 141 11.88 18.83 -7.81
CA VAL A 141 11.36 19.81 -8.79
C VAL A 141 10.41 19.20 -9.80
N GLY A 142 10.42 17.88 -9.96
CA GLY A 142 9.72 17.14 -11.00
C GLY A 142 10.28 17.38 -12.40
N ASP A 143 9.98 16.45 -13.33
CA ASP A 143 10.43 16.57 -14.71
C ASP A 143 9.54 17.52 -15.53
N GLN A 144 10.09 18.70 -15.87
CA GLN A 144 9.41 19.72 -16.68
C GLN A 144 9.02 19.26 -18.09
N VAL A 145 9.83 18.40 -18.73
CA VAL A 145 9.58 17.96 -20.12
C VAL A 145 8.29 17.15 -20.19
N PHE A 146 7.90 16.57 -19.07
CA PHE A 146 6.87 15.57 -18.97
C PHE A 146 5.67 15.96 -18.09
N GLY A 147 5.88 16.75 -17.03
CA GLY A 147 4.82 17.32 -16.18
C GLY A 147 4.21 18.63 -16.70
N ALA A 148 4.98 19.50 -17.35
CA ALA A 148 4.52 20.87 -17.67
C ALA A 148 3.55 20.99 -18.86
N GLY A 149 3.26 19.90 -19.58
CA GLY A 149 2.64 19.94 -20.91
C GLY A 149 1.17 19.51 -21.01
N ALA A 150 0.63 18.78 -20.03
CA ALA A 150 -0.73 18.25 -20.08
C ALA A 150 -1.68 19.13 -19.27
N ALA A 151 -2.42 20.00 -19.96
CA ALA A 151 -3.34 20.98 -19.36
C ALA A 151 -4.60 20.41 -18.65
N SER A 152 -4.54 19.21 -18.06
CA SER A 152 -5.66 18.60 -17.33
C SER A 152 -5.28 17.50 -16.33
N THR A 153 -4.01 17.31 -15.97
CA THR A 153 -3.63 16.34 -14.95
C THR A 153 -3.85 16.96 -13.55
N PRO A 154 -4.29 16.16 -12.55
CA PRO A 154 -4.20 16.55 -11.14
C PRO A 154 -2.78 16.99 -10.80
N PRO A 155 -2.56 17.69 -9.67
CA PRO A 155 -1.21 18.05 -9.29
C PRO A 155 -0.28 16.84 -9.23
N ASP A 156 0.94 17.04 -9.72
CA ASP A 156 2.06 16.11 -9.71
C ASP A 156 3.28 16.79 -9.06
N VAL A 157 4.37 16.03 -8.91
CA VAL A 157 5.63 16.53 -8.31
C VAL A 157 6.13 17.78 -9.03
N PHE A 158 5.93 17.91 -10.35
CA PHE A 158 6.39 19.11 -11.07
C PHE A 158 5.54 20.34 -10.74
N THR A 159 4.21 20.18 -10.61
CA THR A 159 3.32 21.29 -10.28
C THR A 159 3.35 21.69 -8.81
N GLU A 160 3.73 20.78 -7.91
CA GLU A 160 3.79 21.02 -6.46
C GLU A 160 5.22 21.25 -5.93
N GLY A 161 6.25 20.76 -6.60
CA GLY A 161 7.65 20.83 -6.15
C GLY A 161 8.30 22.21 -6.31
N GLY A 162 9.63 22.24 -6.38
CA GLY A 162 10.43 23.48 -6.33
C GLY A 162 10.14 24.52 -7.41
N PHE A 163 9.59 24.14 -8.57
CA PHE A 163 9.09 25.05 -9.62
C PHE A 163 7.60 25.42 -9.50
N GLY A 164 6.89 24.69 -8.65
CA GLY A 164 5.47 24.78 -8.36
C GLY A 164 5.16 25.61 -7.11
N ASN A 165 4.26 25.10 -6.27
CA ASN A 165 3.83 25.75 -5.03
C ASN A 165 4.79 25.53 -3.85
N LYS A 166 5.73 24.58 -4.01
CA LYS A 166 6.69 24.13 -2.99
C LYS A 166 6.01 23.43 -1.82
N GLU A 167 5.08 22.55 -2.16
CA GLU A 167 4.21 21.79 -1.26
C GLU A 167 4.39 20.29 -1.48
N ALA A 168 5.27 19.85 -2.39
CA ALA A 168 5.36 18.43 -2.73
C ALA A 168 5.89 17.52 -1.61
N SER A 169 6.58 18.04 -0.60
CA SER A 169 7.38 17.18 0.29
C SER A 169 6.62 16.58 1.47
N ALA A 170 5.44 17.10 1.78
CA ALA A 170 4.46 16.45 2.67
C ALA A 170 3.27 15.85 1.91
N ASP A 171 3.28 15.93 0.58
CA ASP A 171 2.29 15.31 -0.31
C ASP A 171 2.57 13.82 -0.50
N VAL A 172 1.52 13.05 -0.80
CA VAL A 172 1.68 11.67 -1.30
C VAL A 172 1.17 11.59 -2.73
N PHE A 173 2.03 11.11 -3.62
CA PHE A 173 1.75 10.89 -5.02
C PHE A 173 1.45 9.43 -5.30
N LYS A 174 0.43 9.17 -6.10
CA LYS A 174 0.07 7.84 -6.59
C LYS A 174 0.53 7.66 -8.03
N PHE A 175 1.34 6.65 -8.27
CA PHE A 175 1.69 6.17 -9.61
C PHE A 175 0.87 4.93 -10.01
N ASN A 176 0.26 4.98 -11.19
CA ASN A 176 -0.53 3.87 -11.77
C ASN A 176 0.13 3.25 -13.01
N GLY A 177 1.31 3.73 -13.39
CA GLY A 177 1.98 3.25 -14.58
C GLY A 177 2.52 1.83 -14.39
N LEU A 178 2.89 1.20 -15.51
CA LEU A 178 3.63 -0.05 -15.46
C LEU A 178 5.04 0.20 -14.91
N ALA A 179 5.68 -0.83 -14.38
CA ALA A 179 7.12 -0.77 -14.12
C ALA A 179 7.85 -0.57 -15.46
N VAL A 180 8.22 0.68 -15.75
CA VAL A 180 8.93 1.07 -16.97
C VAL A 180 10.41 1.24 -16.62
N ILE A 181 11.23 0.44 -17.29
CA ILE A 181 12.71 0.40 -17.14
C ILE A 181 13.42 1.22 -18.24
N THR A 182 12.67 1.85 -19.15
CA THR A 182 13.25 2.58 -20.28
C THR A 182 13.05 4.08 -20.13
N ILE A 183 14.15 4.82 -20.12
CA ILE A 183 14.23 6.30 -20.10
C ILE A 183 13.40 6.97 -21.22
N MET A 184 13.03 6.26 -22.30
CA MET A 184 12.43 6.86 -23.51
C MET A 184 10.96 6.46 -23.80
N GLY A 185 10.25 5.83 -22.86
CA GLY A 185 9.03 5.07 -23.21
C GLY A 185 7.68 5.71 -22.90
N SER A 186 7.46 6.13 -21.66
CA SER A 186 6.18 6.68 -21.23
C SER A 186 6.43 7.55 -20.01
N PRO A 187 6.50 8.88 -20.18
CA PRO A 187 6.79 9.81 -19.10
C PRO A 187 5.70 9.77 -18.02
N GLY A 188 5.99 10.27 -16.81
CA GLY A 188 5.18 10.26 -15.58
C GLY A 188 3.77 10.88 -15.62
N VAL A 189 3.00 10.64 -16.69
CA VAL A 189 1.59 11.01 -16.86
C VAL A 189 0.66 10.34 -15.87
N ASP A 190 1.14 9.35 -15.12
CA ASP A 190 0.35 8.53 -14.21
C ASP A 190 0.60 8.80 -12.74
N SER A 191 1.56 9.70 -12.40
CA SER A 191 1.77 10.19 -11.04
C SER A 191 0.81 11.34 -10.76
N ARG A 192 0.12 11.29 -9.62
CA ARG A 192 -0.83 12.31 -9.19
C ARG A 192 -0.86 12.39 -7.67
N ALA A 193 -0.89 13.59 -7.12
CA ALA A 193 -1.10 13.78 -5.69
C ALA A 193 -2.43 13.15 -5.27
N VAL A 194 -2.45 12.54 -4.08
CA VAL A 194 -3.62 11.86 -3.49
C VAL A 194 -3.83 12.22 -2.02
N LEU A 195 -2.75 12.57 -1.31
CA LEU A 195 -2.79 13.24 -0.02
C LEU A 195 -2.02 14.54 -0.14
N ASP A 196 -2.46 15.50 0.65
CA ASP A 196 -1.96 16.87 0.74
C ASP A 196 -1.42 17.04 2.17
N GLY A 197 -0.27 17.69 2.37
CA GLY A 197 0.32 17.80 3.72
C GLY A 197 -0.62 18.50 4.69
N ASP A 198 -1.06 19.71 4.34
CA ASP A 198 -1.93 20.56 5.13
C ASP A 198 -3.40 20.55 4.67
N GLY A 199 -3.70 19.98 3.51
CA GLY A 199 -5.05 19.87 2.95
C GLY A 199 -5.61 21.21 2.44
N LEU A 200 -4.76 22.21 2.21
CA LEU A 200 -5.11 23.55 1.74
C LEU A 200 -4.89 23.69 0.23
N ALA A 201 -5.37 24.83 -0.29
CA ALA A 201 -5.20 25.16 -1.70
C ALA A 201 -3.71 25.43 -1.98
N PRO A 202 -3.22 25.05 -3.17
CA PRO A 202 -3.98 24.90 -4.42
C PRO A 202 -4.46 23.49 -4.76
N PHE A 203 -3.90 22.44 -4.16
CA PHE A 203 -4.39 21.08 -4.36
C PHE A 203 -5.72 20.85 -3.62
N GLY A 204 -5.74 21.14 -2.31
CA GLY A 204 -6.91 21.08 -1.44
C GLY A 204 -7.45 19.67 -1.30
N ALA A 205 -6.57 18.68 -1.35
CA ALA A 205 -6.94 17.29 -1.19
C ALA A 205 -7.01 16.93 0.30
N PRO A 206 -7.26 15.67 0.63
CA PRO A 206 -7.30 15.27 2.02
C PRO A 206 -5.94 15.46 2.70
N GLY A 207 -5.94 16.31 3.75
CA GLY A 207 -4.73 16.65 4.52
C GLY A 207 -4.14 15.47 5.30
N VAL A 208 -2.86 15.54 5.66
CA VAL A 208 -2.22 14.68 6.69
C VAL A 208 -1.90 15.40 8.00
N GLY A 209 -2.14 16.71 8.07
CA GLY A 209 -1.93 17.52 9.27
C GLY A 209 -0.48 17.94 9.47
N LEU A 210 0.28 17.94 8.37
CA LEU A 210 1.63 18.46 8.28
C LEU A 210 1.61 19.95 7.90
N VAL A 211 2.74 20.62 8.06
CA VAL A 211 2.91 22.05 7.83
C VAL A 211 3.48 22.29 6.45
N GLU A 212 2.77 23.09 5.65
CA GLU A 212 3.18 23.49 4.31
C GLU A 212 3.02 25.00 4.10
N PRO A 213 3.67 25.60 3.08
CA PRO A 213 4.63 24.99 2.14
C PRO A 213 6.00 24.73 2.79
N ASN A 214 6.71 23.70 2.34
CA ASN A 214 8.12 23.51 2.67
C ASN A 214 9.02 24.09 1.55
N ALA A 215 9.30 25.38 1.64
CA ALA A 215 10.17 26.02 0.66
C ALA A 215 11.64 25.78 1.03
N PHE A 216 12.38 25.06 0.17
CA PHE A 216 13.82 24.86 0.36
C PHE A 216 14.55 26.16 0.74
N THR A 217 15.29 26.12 1.85
CA THR A 217 16.08 27.25 2.34
C THR A 217 17.57 26.93 2.31
N TRP A 218 18.27 27.46 1.31
CA TRP A 218 19.73 27.30 1.20
C TRP A 218 20.45 27.74 2.48
N GLY A 219 20.93 26.76 3.23
CA GLY A 219 21.75 26.97 4.39
C GLY A 219 21.09 27.27 5.70
N ASP A 220 19.78 27.11 5.76
CA ASP A 220 19.09 26.96 7.03
C ASP A 220 18.79 25.46 7.20
N PRO A 221 19.34 24.80 8.24
CA PRO A 221 19.05 23.40 8.51
C PRO A 221 17.67 23.21 9.20
N VAL A 222 16.86 24.27 9.29
CA VAL A 222 15.52 24.21 9.85
C VAL A 222 14.54 24.52 8.74
N ASP A 223 13.64 23.58 8.51
CA ASP A 223 12.65 23.70 7.47
C ASP A 223 11.42 24.47 7.94
N VAL A 224 10.78 25.13 6.97
CA VAL A 224 9.59 25.95 7.22
C VAL A 224 8.30 25.14 7.13
N GLY A 225 8.36 23.98 6.48
CA GLY A 225 7.35 22.94 6.45
C GLY A 225 7.93 21.58 6.86
N ASP A 226 7.10 20.55 6.87
CA ASP A 226 7.51 19.18 7.17
C ASP A 226 7.85 18.41 5.89
N ASN A 227 8.70 17.38 5.98
CA ASN A 227 8.85 16.35 4.97
C ASN A 227 8.25 15.03 5.46
N LEU A 228 7.76 14.23 4.52
CA LEU A 228 7.18 12.92 4.78
C LEU A 228 8.18 11.83 4.39
N ASP A 229 8.79 11.23 5.41
CA ASP A 229 9.92 10.29 5.32
C ASP A 229 9.54 8.82 5.28
N ALA A 230 8.28 8.49 5.51
CA ALA A 230 7.81 7.14 5.28
C ALA A 230 6.31 7.10 5.13
N VAL A 231 5.77 6.15 4.38
CA VAL A 231 4.33 6.03 4.19
C VAL A 231 3.91 4.57 4.08
N ASP A 232 2.78 4.23 4.69
CA ASP A 232 1.96 3.07 4.36
C ASP A 232 0.51 3.56 4.23
N MET A 233 -0.12 3.31 3.10
CA MET A 233 -1.44 3.85 2.72
C MET A 233 -2.59 2.91 3.09
N ASN A 234 -2.30 1.75 3.66
CA ASN A 234 -3.28 0.71 3.95
C ASN A 234 -3.12 0.07 5.33
N THR A 235 -2.45 0.74 6.26
CA THR A 235 -2.30 0.30 7.65
C THR A 235 -3.64 -0.01 8.29
N ARG A 236 -3.74 -1.23 8.81
CA ARG A 236 -4.83 -1.70 9.67
C ARG A 236 -4.33 -1.81 11.10
N LYS A 237 -5.29 -1.81 12.03
CA LYS A 237 -5.01 -2.04 13.46
C LYS A 237 -4.17 -3.31 13.70
N GLY A 238 -4.37 -4.33 12.88
CA GLY A 238 -3.61 -5.57 12.93
C GLY A 238 -2.13 -5.43 12.58
N ASN A 239 -1.80 -4.59 11.61
CA ASN A 239 -0.42 -4.32 11.22
C ASN A 239 0.37 -3.71 12.39
N LEU A 240 -0.28 -2.84 13.18
CA LEU A 240 0.28 -2.26 14.41
C LEU A 240 0.53 -3.26 15.54
N LEU A 241 -0.06 -4.46 15.45
CA LEU A 241 0.18 -5.58 16.36
C LEU A 241 1.20 -6.57 15.81
N GLY A 242 1.70 -6.36 14.59
CA GLY A 242 2.66 -7.18 13.87
C GLY A 242 4.08 -6.59 13.84
N PRO A 243 4.98 -7.18 13.04
CA PRO A 243 6.30 -6.60 12.79
C PRO A 243 6.16 -5.24 12.13
N VAL A 244 7.06 -4.33 12.51
CA VAL A 244 7.27 -3.06 11.84
C VAL A 244 8.67 -3.08 11.24
N PHE A 245 8.76 -2.85 9.94
CA PHE A 245 10.01 -2.78 9.19
C PHE A 245 10.33 -1.33 8.87
N PHE A 246 11.59 -0.94 9.01
CA PHE A 246 11.99 0.46 8.83
C PHE A 246 13.48 0.59 8.59
N SER A 247 13.93 1.73 8.05
CA SER A 247 15.32 2.19 8.08
C SER A 247 15.47 3.36 9.06
N LEU A 248 16.71 3.75 9.31
CA LEU A 248 17.05 4.88 10.19
C LEU A 248 18.08 5.74 9.47
N ASP A 249 18.01 7.04 9.68
CA ASP A 249 18.92 7.98 9.04
C ASP A 249 20.41 7.72 9.29
N SER A 250 21.16 7.83 8.20
CA SER A 250 22.61 7.72 8.16
C SER A 250 23.30 8.92 8.78
N TYR A 251 24.64 8.89 8.90
CA TYR A 251 25.39 10.03 9.45
C TYR A 251 25.91 11.02 8.40
N PHE A 252 25.97 10.64 7.13
CA PHE A 252 26.60 11.50 6.14
C PHE A 252 25.68 12.70 5.82
N PRO A 253 26.24 13.88 5.49
CA PRO A 253 25.43 15.06 5.26
C PRO A 253 24.76 15.01 3.87
N ASP A 254 23.54 15.53 3.78
CA ASP A 254 22.94 15.92 2.50
C ASP A 254 23.60 17.20 1.96
N THR A 255 24.14 17.14 0.74
CA THR A 255 24.80 18.28 0.07
C THR A 255 23.88 19.50 -0.10
N LEU A 256 22.58 19.33 -0.33
CA LEU A 256 21.64 20.43 -0.58
C LEU A 256 21.17 21.13 0.72
N GLU A 257 21.17 20.43 1.84
CA GLU A 257 20.91 21.03 3.16
C GLU A 257 22.12 21.82 3.70
N THR A 258 23.29 21.67 3.07
CA THR A 258 24.50 22.36 3.51
C THR A 258 24.52 23.84 3.08
N GLY A 259 24.24 24.77 4.00
CA GLY A 259 24.67 26.17 3.79
C GLY A 259 25.49 26.77 4.92
N VAL A 260 26.16 25.89 5.65
CA VAL A 260 27.45 26.19 6.26
C VAL A 260 28.47 25.28 5.60
N ALA A 261 29.53 25.84 5.02
CA ALA A 261 30.60 25.12 4.34
C ALA A 261 31.10 23.92 5.19
N GLY A 262 30.57 22.72 4.90
CA GLY A 262 30.85 21.48 5.61
C GLY A 262 29.64 20.63 6.01
N GLY A 263 28.40 21.14 5.97
CA GLY A 263 27.19 20.39 6.31
C GLY A 263 27.11 19.97 7.78
N GLY A 264 25.95 20.10 8.42
CA GLY A 264 25.73 19.27 9.60
C GLY A 264 25.61 17.82 9.12
N PRO A 265 26.13 16.82 9.84
CA PRO A 265 25.66 15.45 9.58
C PRO A 265 24.14 15.42 9.80
N ASN A 266 23.46 14.48 9.15
CA ASN A 266 22.08 14.15 9.48
C ASN A 266 21.99 13.66 10.95
N THR A 267 20.84 13.18 11.40
CA THR A 267 20.64 12.71 12.78
C THR A 267 21.63 11.60 13.13
N GLY A 268 22.00 10.74 12.18
CA GLY A 268 22.86 9.58 12.41
C GLY A 268 22.20 8.61 13.39
N THR A 269 20.89 8.49 13.32
CA THR A 269 20.08 7.64 14.19
C THR A 269 20.53 6.18 14.07
N ALA A 270 20.86 5.71 12.88
CA ALA A 270 21.38 4.36 12.66
C ALA A 270 22.61 4.07 13.53
N ARG A 271 23.64 4.93 13.47
CA ARG A 271 24.89 4.78 14.25
C ARG A 271 24.69 4.88 15.76
N GLY A 272 23.66 5.58 16.20
CA GLY A 272 23.30 5.72 17.62
C GLY A 272 22.72 4.43 18.22
N ASN A 273 22.29 3.50 17.37
CA ASN A 273 21.53 2.32 17.76
C ASN A 273 22.27 1.01 17.43
N LEU A 274 21.86 -0.08 18.09
CA LEU A 274 22.47 -1.40 17.98
C LEU A 274 21.41 -2.48 17.83
N ASP A 275 21.71 -3.49 17.02
CA ASP A 275 20.96 -4.73 16.93
C ASP A 275 20.95 -5.41 18.31
N VAL A 276 19.76 -5.64 18.86
CA VAL A 276 19.64 -6.25 20.19
C VAL A 276 20.05 -7.72 20.23
N LEU A 277 20.10 -8.41 19.10
CA LEU A 277 20.54 -9.80 19.02
C LEU A 277 22.04 -9.93 18.84
N THR A 278 22.63 -9.10 17.98
CA THR A 278 24.04 -9.23 17.60
C THR A 278 24.96 -8.21 18.28
N GLY A 279 24.42 -7.09 18.75
CA GLY A 279 25.17 -5.95 19.28
C GLY A 279 25.93 -5.17 18.20
N ILE A 280 25.62 -5.41 16.92
CA ILE A 280 26.20 -4.70 15.77
C ILE A 280 25.48 -3.35 15.60
N SER A 281 26.22 -2.30 15.27
CA SER A 281 25.64 -0.99 14.95
C SER A 281 24.89 -1.02 13.63
N PHE A 282 23.72 -0.38 13.58
CA PHE A 282 22.95 -0.27 12.35
C PHE A 282 23.61 0.70 11.37
N SER A 283 23.46 0.44 10.08
CA SER A 283 23.72 1.38 9.00
C SER A 283 22.41 2.00 8.52
N GLY A 284 22.44 3.21 7.95
CA GLY A 284 21.26 3.77 7.27
C GLY A 284 20.76 2.93 6.10
N ALA A 285 21.66 2.11 5.53
CA ALA A 285 21.31 1.13 4.49
C ALA A 285 20.62 -0.14 5.00
N ASP A 286 20.51 -0.37 6.32
CA ASP A 286 19.89 -1.58 6.87
C ASP A 286 18.36 -1.46 6.92
N VAL A 287 17.66 -2.54 6.55
CA VAL A 287 16.24 -2.70 6.91
C VAL A 287 16.17 -3.40 8.26
N LEU A 288 15.61 -2.69 9.22
CA LEU A 288 15.39 -3.12 10.58
C LEU A 288 13.99 -3.68 10.72
N MET A 289 13.80 -4.52 11.74
CA MET A 289 12.51 -5.02 12.14
C MET A 289 12.36 -4.90 13.65
N LYS A 290 11.19 -4.44 14.07
CA LYS A 290 10.71 -4.51 15.44
C LYS A 290 9.58 -5.52 15.53
N MET A 291 9.84 -6.65 16.20
CA MET A 291 8.77 -7.57 16.57
C MET A 291 7.95 -7.02 17.75
N PRO A 292 6.62 -7.15 17.72
CA PRO A 292 5.76 -6.83 18.85
C PRO A 292 6.03 -7.86 19.95
N VAL A 293 6.28 -7.40 21.19
CA VAL A 293 6.63 -8.31 22.28
C VAL A 293 5.38 -8.68 23.06
N ALA A 294 4.98 -9.95 22.97
CA ALA A 294 3.92 -10.50 23.79
C ALA A 294 4.28 -10.33 25.28
N GLY A 295 3.55 -9.44 25.98
CA GLY A 295 3.78 -9.14 27.39
C GLY A 295 4.61 -7.88 27.68
N GLY A 296 4.90 -7.05 26.68
CA GLY A 296 5.35 -5.66 26.88
C GLY A 296 6.80 -5.48 27.36
N ALA A 297 7.63 -6.53 27.28
CA ALA A 297 9.07 -6.33 27.47
C ALA A 297 9.64 -5.64 26.22
N ALA A 298 10.10 -4.40 26.34
CA ALA A 298 10.76 -3.69 25.26
C ALA A 298 12.01 -4.46 24.78
N THR A 299 11.92 -5.12 23.62
CA THR A 299 13.10 -5.50 22.84
C THR A 299 13.34 -4.39 21.82
N GLY A 300 14.57 -3.91 21.67
CA GLY A 300 14.92 -3.02 20.56
C GLY A 300 14.80 -3.72 19.20
N PRO A 301 15.04 -2.98 18.11
CA PRO A 301 14.98 -3.53 16.77
C PRO A 301 16.16 -4.47 16.47
N THR A 302 15.98 -5.26 15.41
CA THR A 302 16.95 -6.24 14.90
C THR A 302 17.10 -6.07 13.40
N ILE A 303 18.25 -6.42 12.83
CA ILE A 303 18.44 -6.37 11.37
C ILE A 303 17.58 -7.44 10.71
N TYR A 304 16.72 -7.04 9.76
CA TYR A 304 15.95 -7.93 8.89
C TYR A 304 16.70 -8.20 7.59
N ALA A 305 17.16 -7.13 6.91
CA ALA A 305 18.06 -7.20 5.76
C ALA A 305 19.22 -6.22 5.97
N ALA A 306 20.46 -6.69 5.89
CA ALA A 306 21.61 -5.80 5.99
C ALA A 306 21.81 -5.03 4.68
N GLY A 307 22.37 -3.81 4.72
CA GLY A 307 22.65 -3.02 3.52
C GLY A 307 23.48 -3.78 2.48
N ALA A 308 24.41 -4.63 2.92
CA ALA A 308 25.17 -5.50 2.03
C ALA A 308 24.30 -6.51 1.24
N ASP A 309 23.22 -7.03 1.83
CA ASP A 309 22.28 -7.93 1.16
C ASP A 309 21.44 -7.19 0.12
N LEU A 310 21.23 -5.88 0.30
CA LEU A 310 20.59 -4.96 -0.64
C LEU A 310 21.55 -4.45 -1.73
N GLY A 311 22.84 -4.82 -1.64
CA GLY A 311 23.88 -4.35 -2.56
C GLY A 311 24.37 -2.92 -2.28
N LEU A 312 24.05 -2.40 -1.10
CA LEU A 312 24.48 -1.11 -0.54
C LEU A 312 25.74 -1.30 0.34
N ASP A 313 26.26 -0.20 0.89
CA ASP A 313 27.43 -0.09 1.76
C ASP A 313 28.71 -0.71 1.21
N LYS A 314 28.83 -0.72 -0.12
CA LYS A 314 30.03 -1.26 -0.79
C LYS A 314 31.23 -0.34 -0.68
N ALA A 315 30.99 0.96 -0.50
CA ALA A 315 32.04 1.96 -0.32
C ALA A 315 32.51 2.07 1.14
N GLY A 316 31.75 1.52 2.08
CA GLY A 316 32.03 1.54 3.49
C GLY A 316 30.76 1.28 4.30
N TYR A 317 30.92 1.15 5.60
CA TYR A 317 29.78 1.11 6.51
C TYR A 317 29.12 2.48 6.57
N ASP A 318 27.79 2.51 6.45
CA ASP A 318 26.97 3.72 6.57
C ASP A 318 27.38 4.79 5.55
N THR A 319 27.52 4.35 4.30
CA THR A 319 27.82 5.18 3.12
C THR A 319 26.67 5.29 2.14
N ASP A 320 25.64 4.47 2.35
CA ASP A 320 24.37 4.52 1.65
C ASP A 320 23.25 4.66 2.69
N ASP A 321 22.14 5.29 2.30
CA ASP A 321 21.00 5.58 3.16
C ASP A 321 19.71 5.19 2.44
N LEU A 322 18.78 4.58 3.16
CA LEU A 322 17.54 4.04 2.61
C LEU A 322 16.38 4.97 2.98
N ASP A 323 15.84 5.67 1.99
CA ASP A 323 14.85 6.74 2.16
C ASP A 323 13.44 6.32 1.74
N ALA A 324 13.29 5.11 1.21
CA ALA A 324 11.96 4.60 0.87
C ALA A 324 11.97 3.09 0.87
N LEU A 325 10.91 2.48 1.41
CA LEU A 325 10.81 1.02 1.59
C LEU A 325 9.40 0.56 1.26
N ALA A 326 9.28 -0.43 0.37
CA ALA A 326 8.11 -1.29 0.31
C ALA A 326 8.56 -2.74 0.40
N LEU A 327 8.01 -3.48 1.36
CA LEU A 327 8.35 -4.86 1.65
C LEU A 327 7.10 -5.74 1.69
N MET A 328 7.17 -6.86 0.99
CA MET A 328 6.30 -8.02 1.18
C MET A 328 7.16 -9.17 1.72
N ASP A 329 6.90 -9.56 2.96
CA ASP A 329 7.56 -10.67 3.66
C ASP A 329 6.71 -11.95 3.53
N ASP A 330 7.35 -13.09 3.32
CA ASP A 330 6.67 -14.38 3.18
C ASP A 330 6.30 -15.05 4.52
N GLY A 331 6.64 -14.41 5.64
CA GLY A 331 6.39 -14.90 6.99
C GLY A 331 7.36 -15.97 7.46
N GLU A 332 8.40 -16.31 6.69
CA GLU A 332 9.38 -17.34 7.05
C GLU A 332 10.19 -16.90 8.28
N LYS A 333 10.35 -17.82 9.23
CA LYS A 333 11.08 -17.58 10.48
C LYS A 333 12.31 -18.46 10.54
N ASN A 334 13.41 -17.90 11.00
CA ASN A 334 14.60 -18.65 11.31
C ASN A 334 14.38 -19.57 12.54
N GLY A 335 15.38 -20.39 12.88
CA GLY A 335 15.30 -21.31 14.02
C GLY A 335 15.10 -20.66 15.40
N ASN A 336 15.22 -19.34 15.50
CA ASN A 336 14.96 -18.55 16.71
C ASN A 336 13.59 -17.87 16.70
N GLY A 337 12.78 -18.07 15.65
CA GLY A 337 11.44 -17.51 15.52
C GLY A 337 11.38 -16.06 15.02
N TYR A 338 12.51 -15.49 14.57
CA TYR A 338 12.54 -14.16 13.94
C TYR A 338 12.35 -14.29 12.43
N LEU A 339 11.62 -13.34 11.84
CA LEU A 339 11.60 -13.16 10.40
C LEU A 339 13.01 -12.86 9.89
N PHE A 340 13.30 -13.25 8.66
CA PHE A 340 14.57 -12.99 8.01
C PHE A 340 14.34 -12.75 6.53
N PHE A 341 15.19 -11.92 5.93
CA PHE A 341 15.09 -11.65 4.51
C PHE A 341 15.55 -12.85 3.67
N ASP A 342 14.65 -13.41 2.87
CA ASP A 342 14.91 -14.32 1.77
C ASP A 342 14.69 -13.62 0.42
N PRO A 343 15.74 -13.19 -0.29
CA PRO A 343 15.61 -12.55 -1.60
C PRO A 343 14.97 -13.45 -2.68
N GLY A 344 14.77 -14.75 -2.41
CA GLY A 344 14.05 -15.67 -3.28
C GLY A 344 12.51 -15.57 -3.18
N ASN A 345 11.99 -15.21 -2.01
CA ASN A 345 10.55 -15.21 -1.72
C ASN A 345 10.03 -13.81 -1.38
N ASP A 346 10.81 -13.04 -0.61
CA ASP A 346 10.45 -11.69 -0.21
C ASP A 346 10.56 -10.71 -1.39
N ARG A 347 9.66 -9.73 -1.41
CA ARG A 347 9.70 -8.63 -2.37
C ARG A 347 10.02 -7.36 -1.63
N LEU A 348 11.27 -6.95 -1.71
CA LEU A 348 11.75 -5.69 -1.15
C LEU A 348 12.03 -4.73 -2.31
N LEU A 349 11.40 -3.57 -2.25
CA LEU A 349 11.65 -2.40 -3.10
C LEU A 349 12.15 -1.28 -2.22
N PHE A 350 13.09 -0.48 -2.72
CA PHE A 350 13.63 0.62 -1.95
C PHE A 350 14.14 1.75 -2.84
N SER A 351 14.24 2.95 -2.28
CA SER A 351 15.01 4.07 -2.84
C SER A 351 16.19 4.37 -1.93
N VAL A 352 17.12 5.20 -2.39
CA VAL A 352 18.26 5.64 -1.58
C VAL A 352 18.41 7.15 -1.68
N ARG A 353 18.93 7.75 -0.60
CA ARG A 353 19.19 9.19 -0.57
C ARG A 353 20.14 9.66 -1.64
N ARG A 354 20.01 10.92 -2.01
CA ARG A 354 21.12 11.68 -2.58
C ARG A 354 22.37 11.52 -1.73
N ASP A 355 23.52 11.59 -2.41
CA ASP A 355 24.85 11.42 -1.82
C ASP A 355 25.18 10.02 -1.27
N SER A 356 24.23 9.07 -1.28
CA SER A 356 24.53 7.65 -1.11
C SER A 356 25.62 7.22 -2.11
N ALA A 357 26.59 6.43 -1.65
CA ALA A 357 27.75 6.01 -2.44
C ALA A 357 27.38 5.19 -3.70
N ILE A 358 26.20 4.59 -3.73
CA ILE A 358 25.64 3.85 -4.87
C ILE A 358 25.15 4.77 -6.00
N ILE A 359 24.86 6.05 -5.71
CA ILE A 359 24.40 7.02 -6.72
C ILE A 359 25.45 7.19 -7.82
N GLY A 360 24.97 7.18 -9.07
CA GLY A 360 25.80 7.26 -10.27
C GLY A 360 26.49 5.94 -10.66
N THR A 361 26.43 4.90 -9.83
CA THR A 361 26.96 3.58 -10.18
C THR A 361 26.01 2.83 -11.13
N PRO A 362 26.51 1.98 -12.05
CA PRO A 362 25.64 1.21 -12.92
C PRO A 362 24.81 0.16 -12.16
N ASP A 363 23.51 0.05 -12.45
CA ASP A 363 22.62 -0.97 -11.88
C ASP A 363 22.99 -2.40 -12.33
N GLY A 364 22.55 -3.40 -11.57
CA GLY A 364 22.90 -4.81 -11.78
C GLY A 364 22.31 -5.48 -13.02
N THR A 365 21.26 -4.90 -13.64
CA THR A 365 20.51 -5.50 -14.76
C THR A 365 20.72 -4.78 -16.08
N TYR A 366 20.63 -3.45 -16.11
CA TYR A 366 20.67 -2.65 -17.35
C TYR A 366 21.96 -1.83 -17.49
N GLY A 367 22.72 -1.70 -16.41
CA GLY A 367 23.92 -0.87 -16.36
C GLY A 367 23.62 0.63 -16.52
N LEU A 368 22.39 1.05 -16.20
CA LEU A 368 22.03 2.46 -16.09
C LEU A 368 22.60 3.01 -14.77
N ALA A 369 23.06 4.25 -14.77
CA ALA A 369 23.50 4.88 -13.53
C ALA A 369 22.30 5.03 -12.59
N ILE A 370 22.41 4.57 -11.35
CA ILE A 370 21.39 4.71 -10.31
C ILE A 370 21.26 6.19 -9.92
N GLU A 371 20.04 6.66 -9.78
CA GLU A 371 19.66 8.00 -9.29
C GLU A 371 18.82 7.88 -8.01
N PRO A 372 18.76 8.92 -7.16
CA PRO A 372 18.11 8.81 -5.84
C PRO A 372 16.63 8.45 -5.87
N GLY A 373 15.85 9.00 -6.80
CA GLY A 373 14.44 8.65 -6.98
C GLY A 373 14.17 7.34 -7.73
N ASP A 374 15.19 6.52 -8.01
CA ASP A 374 14.97 5.20 -8.60
C ASP A 374 14.45 4.21 -7.56
N ILE A 375 13.39 3.49 -7.91
CA ILE A 375 12.96 2.35 -7.13
C ILE A 375 13.80 1.16 -7.53
N LEU A 376 14.57 0.65 -6.58
CA LEU A 376 15.52 -0.43 -6.71
C LEU A 376 14.96 -1.75 -6.19
N ARG A 377 15.58 -2.84 -6.64
CA ARG A 377 15.41 -4.19 -6.11
C ARG A 377 16.75 -4.75 -5.65
N PRO A 378 16.76 -5.53 -4.55
CA PRO A 378 17.97 -6.21 -4.09
C PRO A 378 18.62 -7.05 -5.19
N PRO A 379 19.94 -7.21 -5.16
CA PRO A 379 20.62 -8.10 -6.07
C PRO A 379 20.20 -9.56 -5.82
N THR A 380 20.23 -10.40 -6.86
CA THR A 380 20.01 -11.85 -6.71
C THR A 380 21.16 -12.58 -5.99
N SER A 381 22.16 -11.84 -5.50
CA SER A 381 23.29 -12.33 -4.72
C SER A 381 23.86 -11.20 -3.90
N SER A 382 24.31 -11.46 -2.66
CA SER A 382 24.84 -10.42 -1.75
C SER A 382 26.07 -9.64 -2.24
N ALA A 383 26.75 -10.09 -3.30
CA ALA A 383 27.83 -9.33 -3.93
C ALA A 383 27.36 -8.45 -5.12
N GLY A 384 26.15 -8.68 -5.60
CA GLY A 384 25.57 -8.02 -6.78
C GLY A 384 25.18 -6.58 -6.49
N LEU A 385 25.04 -5.77 -7.53
CA LEU A 385 24.51 -4.41 -7.42
C LEU A 385 22.97 -4.46 -7.47
N PRO A 386 22.28 -3.56 -6.76
CA PRO A 386 20.83 -3.45 -6.90
C PRO A 386 20.46 -3.15 -8.35
N SER A 387 19.24 -3.55 -8.72
CA SER A 387 18.73 -3.36 -10.08
C SER A 387 17.56 -2.39 -10.07
N ILE A 388 17.52 -1.48 -11.03
CA ILE A 388 16.41 -0.52 -11.15
C ILE A 388 15.13 -1.29 -11.52
N PHE A 389 14.09 -1.13 -10.69
CA PHE A 389 12.75 -1.62 -10.93
C PHE A 389 11.91 -0.59 -11.70
N ILE A 390 11.87 0.64 -11.19
CA ILE A 390 11.17 1.77 -11.80
C ILE A 390 12.15 2.93 -11.78
N THR A 391 12.38 3.51 -12.96
CA THR A 391 13.25 4.69 -13.07
C THR A 391 12.54 5.92 -12.50
N ALA A 392 13.24 6.81 -11.81
CA ALA A 392 12.69 8.05 -11.26
C ALA A 392 11.87 8.86 -12.30
N GLU A 393 12.32 8.92 -13.56
CA GLU A 393 11.63 9.64 -14.64
C GLU A 393 10.26 9.05 -14.97
N ALA A 394 10.05 7.75 -14.72
CA ALA A 394 8.76 7.10 -14.89
C ALA A 394 7.76 7.57 -13.82
N LEU A 395 8.25 7.95 -12.64
CA LEU A 395 7.46 8.55 -11.56
C LEU A 395 7.22 10.06 -11.79
N GLY A 396 7.83 10.65 -12.83
CA GLY A 396 7.78 12.09 -13.08
C GLY A 396 8.84 12.88 -12.32
N LEU A 397 9.84 12.22 -11.76
CA LEU A 397 10.95 12.82 -11.04
C LEU A 397 12.05 13.28 -12.01
N ALA A 398 12.69 14.39 -11.66
CA ALA A 398 13.79 14.98 -12.38
C ALA A 398 15.10 14.25 -12.05
N THR A 399 15.96 13.96 -13.04
CA THR A 399 17.25 13.28 -12.81
C THR A 399 18.39 13.91 -13.60
N ILE A 400 19.62 13.49 -13.30
CA ILE A 400 20.78 13.81 -14.15
C ILE A 400 20.63 13.14 -15.52
N ARG A 401 20.09 11.91 -15.58
CA ARG A 401 19.91 11.16 -16.83
C ARG A 401 18.92 11.82 -17.79
N SER A 402 17.81 12.38 -17.29
CA SER A 402 16.84 13.11 -18.11
C SER A 402 17.37 14.47 -18.57
N GLY A 403 18.43 14.97 -17.93
CA GLY A 403 18.98 16.30 -18.15
C GLY A 403 18.13 17.41 -17.51
N THR A 404 17.15 17.05 -16.69
CA THR A 404 16.31 17.97 -15.91
C THR A 404 16.74 17.93 -14.45
N THR A 405 17.93 18.43 -14.15
CA THR A 405 18.28 18.75 -12.76
C THR A 405 17.81 20.19 -12.54
N GLY A 406 17.06 20.52 -11.50
CA GLY A 406 16.46 21.84 -11.22
C GLY A 406 17.44 23.02 -11.03
N GLY A 407 18.49 23.11 -11.84
CA GLY A 407 19.63 24.00 -11.69
C GLY A 407 20.74 23.45 -10.77
N MET A 408 20.48 22.35 -10.05
CA MET A 408 21.33 21.87 -8.95
C MET A 408 22.27 20.71 -9.32
N ASN A 409 22.18 20.15 -10.53
CA ASN A 409 22.90 18.95 -10.97
C ASN A 409 22.69 17.72 -10.05
N THR A 410 21.57 17.67 -9.35
CA THR A 410 21.09 16.55 -8.52
C THR A 410 19.75 16.07 -9.07
N GLY A 411 19.44 14.78 -8.89
CA GLY A 411 18.09 14.26 -9.13
C GLY A 411 17.16 14.59 -7.96
N ASP A 412 15.87 14.41 -8.19
CA ASP A 412 14.86 14.42 -7.12
C ASP A 412 14.98 13.12 -6.32
N ASP A 413 14.80 13.25 -5.00
CA ASP A 413 14.85 12.15 -4.06
C ASP A 413 13.43 11.63 -3.79
N LEU A 414 13.35 10.40 -3.29
CA LEU A 414 12.09 9.73 -3.01
C LEU A 414 12.15 9.34 -1.54
N ASP A 415 11.30 9.99 -0.75
CA ASP A 415 11.38 10.00 0.72
C ASP A 415 10.36 9.08 1.37
N ALA A 416 9.45 8.51 0.58
CA ALA A 416 8.56 7.48 1.09
C ALA A 416 8.08 6.62 -0.06
N LEU A 417 7.86 5.33 0.19
CA LEU A 417 7.36 4.39 -0.81
C LEU A 417 6.38 3.45 -0.16
N ASP A 418 5.29 3.16 -0.86
CA ASP A 418 4.35 2.11 -0.52
C ASP A 418 3.82 1.46 -1.81
N VAL A 419 3.58 0.15 -1.74
CA VAL A 419 2.97 -0.61 -2.82
C VAL A 419 1.74 -1.30 -2.28
N VAL A 420 0.58 -0.91 -2.81
CA VAL A 420 -0.67 -1.45 -2.33
C VAL A 420 -1.39 -2.28 -3.38
N GLY A 421 -1.61 -3.53 -2.99
CA GLY A 421 -2.32 -4.52 -3.76
C GLY A 421 -3.83 -4.28 -3.78
N PRO A 422 -4.56 -5.05 -4.60
CA PRO A 422 -5.99 -5.18 -4.43
C PRO A 422 -6.30 -5.61 -2.98
N PRO A 423 -7.23 -4.95 -2.27
CA PRO A 423 -7.53 -5.28 -0.88
C PRO A 423 -7.91 -6.74 -0.59
N ARG A 424 -8.31 -7.51 -1.62
CA ARG A 424 -8.88 -8.89 -1.56
C ARG A 424 -7.98 -9.93 -2.24
N ASP A 425 -6.86 -9.49 -2.78
CA ASP A 425 -5.75 -10.33 -3.23
C ASP A 425 -4.92 -10.66 -1.97
N LEU A 426 -5.26 -11.77 -1.32
CA LEU A 426 -4.70 -12.21 -0.05
C LEU A 426 -3.38 -12.97 -0.25
N ASN A 427 -3.15 -13.51 -1.44
CA ASN A 427 -1.91 -14.22 -1.81
C ASN A 427 -0.89 -13.32 -2.55
N PHE A 428 -1.30 -12.10 -2.90
CA PHE A 428 -0.52 -11.05 -3.57
C PHE A 428 0.03 -11.46 -4.95
N ASP A 429 -0.75 -12.24 -5.70
CA ASP A 429 -0.45 -12.67 -7.08
C ASP A 429 -1.06 -11.75 -8.15
N ASP A 430 -1.65 -10.61 -7.74
CA ASP A 430 -2.39 -9.64 -8.54
C ASP A 430 -3.76 -10.13 -9.06
N GLN A 431 -4.24 -11.30 -8.64
CA GLN A 431 -5.58 -11.82 -8.93
C GLN A 431 -6.46 -11.78 -7.68
N ILE A 432 -7.77 -11.79 -7.89
CA ILE A 432 -8.76 -11.91 -6.81
C ILE A 432 -9.59 -13.12 -7.17
N ASP A 433 -9.21 -14.28 -6.66
CA ASP A 433 -9.70 -15.58 -7.07
C ASP A 433 -9.74 -16.62 -5.93
N VAL A 434 -9.98 -17.89 -6.27
CA VAL A 434 -10.15 -18.98 -5.31
C VAL A 434 -8.95 -19.16 -4.37
N PRO A 435 -7.69 -19.16 -4.87
CA PRO A 435 -6.50 -19.13 -4.03
C PRO A 435 -6.50 -18.12 -2.86
N ASP A 436 -7.14 -16.96 -3.00
CA ASP A 436 -7.27 -16.00 -1.90
C ASP A 436 -8.21 -16.50 -0.80
N ILE A 437 -9.33 -17.12 -1.19
CA ILE A 437 -10.26 -17.74 -0.24
C ILE A 437 -9.56 -18.88 0.50
N ASP A 438 -8.73 -19.65 -0.19
CA ASP A 438 -8.00 -20.78 0.40
C ASP A 438 -7.10 -20.32 1.56
N ILE A 439 -6.56 -19.09 1.53
CA ILE A 439 -5.82 -18.50 2.66
C ILE A 439 -6.71 -18.29 3.88
N ILE A 440 -7.97 -17.89 3.69
CA ILE A 440 -8.94 -17.76 4.79
C ILE A 440 -9.22 -19.15 5.39
N PHE A 441 -9.33 -20.19 4.56
CA PHE A 441 -9.61 -21.56 5.01
C PHE A 441 -8.40 -22.22 5.71
N ASP A 442 -7.18 -21.88 5.29
CA ASP A 442 -5.95 -22.42 5.86
C ASP A 442 -5.73 -21.97 7.32
N ILE A 443 -6.41 -20.93 7.79
CA ILE A 443 -6.29 -20.48 9.18
C ILE A 443 -7.02 -21.38 10.19
N GLY A 444 -8.03 -22.14 9.74
CA GLY A 444 -8.76 -23.10 10.56
C GLY A 444 -10.27 -23.14 10.30
N ASP A 445 -11.02 -23.57 11.30
CA ASP A 445 -12.48 -23.77 11.21
C ASP A 445 -13.23 -22.44 11.38
N LEU A 446 -13.72 -21.89 10.27
CA LEU A 446 -14.45 -20.62 10.20
C LEU A 446 -15.86 -20.70 10.80
N VAL A 447 -16.39 -21.90 11.08
CA VAL A 447 -17.67 -22.05 11.80
C VAL A 447 -17.45 -21.88 13.30
N LEU A 448 -16.30 -22.31 13.81
CA LEU A 448 -15.90 -22.07 15.20
C LEU A 448 -15.34 -20.66 15.42
N GLY A 449 -14.81 -20.05 14.36
CA GLY A 449 -14.09 -18.78 14.39
C GLY A 449 -12.67 -18.96 14.90
N VAL A 450 -11.73 -18.31 14.24
CA VAL A 450 -10.30 -18.35 14.59
C VAL A 450 -9.89 -16.99 15.12
N ALA A 451 -9.49 -16.92 16.39
CA ALA A 451 -9.02 -15.66 16.97
C ALA A 451 -7.83 -15.12 16.17
N THR A 452 -7.88 -13.84 15.82
CA THR A 452 -6.80 -13.22 15.05
C THR A 452 -5.53 -13.10 15.88
N ASP A 453 -4.39 -13.34 15.26
CA ASP A 453 -3.11 -12.82 15.71
C ASP A 453 -2.54 -11.88 14.65
N TRP A 454 -1.31 -11.42 14.82
CA TRP A 454 -0.71 -10.52 13.84
C TRP A 454 -0.55 -11.16 12.45
N GLN A 455 -0.44 -12.48 12.31
CA GLN A 455 -0.35 -13.13 11.00
C GLN A 455 -1.71 -13.16 10.30
N SER A 456 -2.78 -13.44 11.05
CA SER A 456 -4.13 -13.62 10.50
C SER A 456 -5.05 -12.41 10.54
N VAL A 457 -4.65 -11.30 11.17
CA VAL A 457 -5.49 -10.10 11.30
C VAL A 457 -5.92 -9.46 9.98
N GLU A 458 -5.26 -9.77 8.87
CA GLU A 458 -5.73 -9.31 7.56
C GLU A 458 -6.90 -10.09 7.00
N LEU A 459 -7.09 -11.31 7.50
CA LEU A 459 -8.20 -12.19 7.18
C LEU A 459 -9.45 -11.83 7.99
N ASP A 460 -9.29 -11.05 9.08
CA ASP A 460 -10.39 -10.39 9.79
C ASP A 460 -10.76 -9.09 9.06
N LEU A 461 -11.59 -9.26 8.04
CA LEU A 461 -12.04 -8.21 7.15
C LEU A 461 -13.07 -7.30 7.81
N ASN A 462 -13.81 -7.80 8.80
CA ASN A 462 -14.83 -7.04 9.52
C ASN A 462 -14.31 -6.32 10.79
N SER A 463 -13.07 -6.60 11.20
CA SER A 463 -12.35 -6.04 12.34
C SER A 463 -12.93 -6.39 13.72
N ASP A 464 -13.54 -7.56 13.89
CA ASP A 464 -14.10 -8.04 15.16
C ASP A 464 -13.13 -8.93 16.00
N SER A 465 -11.90 -9.11 15.50
CA SER A 465 -10.81 -9.91 16.09
C SER A 465 -11.01 -11.42 16.01
N VAL A 466 -11.90 -11.90 15.14
CA VAL A 466 -12.10 -13.30 14.81
C VAL A 466 -12.14 -13.43 13.28
N VAL A 467 -11.48 -14.45 12.74
CA VAL A 467 -11.62 -14.85 11.33
C VAL A 467 -12.70 -15.93 11.26
N ASP A 468 -13.83 -15.62 10.63
CA ASP A 468 -14.97 -16.53 10.53
C ASP A 468 -15.75 -16.39 9.20
N ASN A 469 -16.97 -16.92 9.18
CA ASN A 469 -17.85 -16.88 8.01
C ASN A 469 -18.29 -15.47 7.61
N ASP A 470 -18.31 -14.50 8.54
CA ASP A 470 -18.66 -13.11 8.25
C ASP A 470 -17.52 -12.44 7.45
N ASP A 471 -16.26 -12.81 7.69
CA ASP A 471 -15.13 -12.36 6.85
C ASP A 471 -15.18 -12.97 5.46
N LEU A 472 -15.48 -14.27 5.36
CA LEU A 472 -15.68 -14.93 4.06
C LEU A 472 -16.81 -14.24 3.26
N ASP A 473 -17.94 -13.94 3.91
CA ASP A 473 -19.06 -13.22 3.26
C ASP A 473 -18.65 -11.82 2.81
N LEU A 474 -17.84 -11.13 3.60
CA LEU A 474 -17.30 -9.82 3.25
C LEU A 474 -16.31 -9.91 2.07
N TRP A 475 -15.41 -10.91 2.08
CA TRP A 475 -14.49 -11.18 0.98
C TRP A 475 -15.27 -11.44 -0.32
N LEU A 476 -16.25 -12.35 -0.32
CA LEU A 476 -17.07 -12.69 -1.50
C LEU A 476 -17.84 -11.48 -2.05
N ALA A 477 -18.28 -10.58 -1.17
CA ALA A 477 -18.96 -9.34 -1.55
C ALA A 477 -18.02 -8.34 -2.22
N GLU A 478 -16.86 -8.10 -1.62
CA GLU A 478 -15.92 -7.09 -2.09
C GLU A 478 -15.07 -7.56 -3.26
N ALA A 479 -14.65 -8.82 -3.27
CA ALA A 479 -13.95 -9.44 -4.40
C ALA A 479 -14.77 -9.34 -5.69
N ALA A 480 -16.08 -9.55 -5.60
CA ALA A 480 -16.97 -9.41 -6.75
C ALA A 480 -16.99 -7.96 -7.28
N ILE A 481 -17.00 -6.96 -6.38
CA ILE A 481 -16.94 -5.54 -6.76
C ILE A 481 -15.60 -5.22 -7.43
N ASP A 482 -14.49 -5.71 -6.88
CA ASP A 482 -13.16 -5.51 -7.44
C ASP A 482 -13.02 -6.17 -8.81
N ASN A 483 -13.68 -7.31 -9.03
CA ASN A 483 -13.79 -7.99 -10.33
C ASN A 483 -14.84 -7.37 -11.28
N GLY A 484 -15.46 -6.25 -10.89
CA GLY A 484 -16.36 -5.47 -11.75
C GLY A 484 -17.80 -5.94 -11.78
N TYR A 485 -18.24 -6.69 -10.77
CA TYR A 485 -19.62 -7.18 -10.63
C TYR A 485 -20.44 -6.34 -9.64
N ASP A 486 -21.75 -6.25 -9.87
CA ASP A 486 -22.68 -5.45 -9.07
C ASP A 486 -23.25 -6.18 -7.83
N SER A 487 -22.88 -7.45 -7.61
CA SER A 487 -23.33 -8.25 -6.47
C SER A 487 -22.24 -9.21 -6.01
N ALA A 488 -22.31 -9.69 -4.78
CA ALA A 488 -21.38 -10.68 -4.23
C ALA A 488 -21.31 -11.98 -5.05
N TYR A 489 -20.19 -12.68 -4.94
CA TYR A 489 -20.11 -14.11 -5.25
C TYR A 489 -21.05 -14.91 -4.35
N ILE A 490 -21.46 -16.10 -4.80
CA ILE A 490 -22.48 -16.90 -4.13
C ILE A 490 -21.79 -18.03 -3.35
N LYS A 491 -22.15 -18.24 -2.08
CA LYS A 491 -21.67 -19.42 -1.35
C LYS A 491 -22.09 -20.71 -2.07
N GLY A 492 -21.11 -21.54 -2.42
CA GLY A 492 -21.32 -22.73 -3.26
C GLY A 492 -20.81 -22.61 -4.69
N ASP A 493 -20.43 -21.42 -5.14
CA ASP A 493 -19.76 -21.14 -6.42
C ASP A 493 -18.25 -21.39 -6.25
N THR A 494 -17.83 -22.63 -6.46
CA THR A 494 -16.48 -23.12 -6.12
C THR A 494 -15.39 -22.66 -7.07
N ASP A 495 -15.74 -22.13 -8.24
CA ASP A 495 -14.81 -21.57 -9.23
C ASP A 495 -15.00 -20.06 -9.50
N LEU A 496 -15.92 -19.41 -8.77
CA LEU A 496 -16.22 -17.99 -8.82
C LEU A 496 -16.70 -17.53 -10.21
N ASP A 497 -17.39 -18.41 -10.94
CA ASP A 497 -17.89 -18.13 -12.29
C ASP A 497 -19.27 -17.46 -12.33
N ARG A 498 -19.84 -17.19 -11.14
CA ARG A 498 -21.09 -16.46 -10.87
C ARG A 498 -22.35 -17.32 -10.87
N ASP A 499 -22.24 -18.64 -11.03
CA ASP A 499 -23.35 -19.51 -10.74
C ASP A 499 -23.01 -20.65 -9.79
N VAL A 500 -24.04 -21.42 -9.43
CA VAL A 500 -23.88 -22.61 -8.59
C VAL A 500 -24.50 -23.75 -9.38
N ASP A 501 -23.66 -24.57 -9.98
CA ASP A 501 -24.04 -25.51 -11.02
C ASP A 501 -23.49 -26.94 -10.82
N LEU A 502 -23.54 -27.74 -11.88
CA LEU A 502 -23.12 -29.14 -11.81
C LEU A 502 -21.61 -29.27 -11.57
N GLN A 503 -20.79 -28.32 -12.04
CA GLN A 503 -19.35 -28.33 -11.82
C GLN A 503 -19.04 -28.16 -10.34
N ASP A 504 -19.70 -27.23 -9.64
CA ASP A 504 -19.55 -27.07 -8.19
C ASP A 504 -19.96 -28.32 -7.43
N PHE A 505 -21.11 -28.89 -7.82
CA PHE A 505 -21.58 -30.13 -7.20
C PHE A 505 -20.58 -31.27 -7.42
N LEU A 506 -19.94 -31.34 -8.59
CA LEU A 506 -18.92 -32.34 -8.88
C LEU A 506 -17.64 -32.09 -8.07
N ASN A 507 -17.24 -30.84 -7.86
CA ASN A 507 -16.10 -30.50 -7.00
C ASN A 507 -16.32 -31.00 -5.57
N LEU A 508 -17.47 -30.67 -4.98
CA LEU A 508 -17.89 -31.17 -3.66
C LEU A 508 -17.98 -32.70 -3.63
N ALA A 509 -18.67 -33.32 -4.58
CA ALA A 509 -18.93 -34.76 -4.57
C ALA A 509 -17.65 -35.60 -4.74
N ASN A 510 -16.67 -35.11 -5.50
CA ASN A 510 -15.40 -35.79 -5.70
C ASN A 510 -14.48 -35.71 -4.48
N ASN A 511 -14.64 -34.68 -3.65
CA ASN A 511 -13.84 -34.44 -2.45
C ASN A 511 -14.62 -34.69 -1.14
N PHE A 512 -15.80 -35.30 -1.22
CA PHE A 512 -16.66 -35.57 -0.06
C PHE A 512 -15.93 -36.39 1.01
N ASP A 513 -15.63 -35.75 2.14
CA ASP A 513 -14.84 -36.28 3.25
C ASP A 513 -15.46 -35.84 4.59
N PRO A 514 -16.61 -36.41 4.96
CA PRO A 514 -17.34 -36.03 6.17
C PRO A 514 -16.62 -36.39 7.47
N ALA A 515 -15.48 -37.08 7.37
CA ALA A 515 -14.65 -37.44 8.51
C ALA A 515 -13.42 -36.54 8.67
N GLY A 516 -13.17 -35.60 7.73
CA GLY A 516 -12.01 -34.70 7.76
C GLY A 516 -10.67 -35.43 7.76
N THR A 517 -10.58 -36.55 7.04
CA THR A 517 -9.38 -37.39 7.02
C THR A 517 -8.38 -37.01 5.93
N ALA A 518 -8.83 -36.29 4.91
CA ALA A 518 -7.97 -35.69 3.90
C ALA A 518 -7.25 -34.45 4.47
N SER A 519 -6.17 -34.05 3.82
CA SER A 519 -5.32 -32.94 4.27
C SER A 519 -5.67 -31.59 3.63
N SER A 520 -6.70 -31.52 2.78
CA SER A 520 -7.07 -30.28 2.07
C SER A 520 -8.59 -30.21 1.94
N HIS A 521 -9.18 -29.17 2.52
CA HIS A 521 -10.60 -28.85 2.47
C HIS A 521 -10.77 -27.39 2.07
N SER A 522 -10.27 -27.05 0.88
CA SER A 522 -10.32 -25.69 0.31
C SER A 522 -11.69 -25.36 -0.31
N TRP A 523 -11.90 -24.09 -0.64
CA TRP A 523 -13.11 -23.61 -1.30
C TRP A 523 -13.34 -24.32 -2.63
N GLY A 524 -12.31 -24.38 -3.47
CA GLY A 524 -12.37 -25.03 -4.79
C GLY A 524 -12.64 -26.54 -4.75
N ASN A 525 -12.44 -27.18 -3.59
CA ASN A 525 -12.80 -28.59 -3.38
C ASN A 525 -14.25 -28.78 -2.92
N GLY A 526 -15.01 -27.71 -2.70
CA GLY A 526 -16.41 -27.75 -2.30
C GLY A 526 -16.65 -27.64 -0.80
N ASN A 527 -15.69 -27.14 -0.02
CA ASN A 527 -15.93 -26.67 1.34
C ASN A 527 -16.47 -25.24 1.28
N THR A 528 -17.76 -25.07 1.58
CA THR A 528 -18.52 -23.83 1.31
C THR A 528 -19.04 -23.18 2.58
N ASP A 529 -18.95 -23.88 3.72
CA ASP A 529 -19.26 -23.34 5.05
C ASP A 529 -18.01 -23.02 5.88
N GLY A 530 -16.81 -23.34 5.39
CA GLY A 530 -15.55 -22.96 6.02
C GLY A 530 -15.13 -23.84 7.20
N ASN A 531 -15.75 -25.01 7.39
CA ASN A 531 -15.35 -25.95 8.43
C ASN A 531 -14.12 -26.80 8.00
N SER A 532 -13.70 -27.79 8.79
CA SER A 532 -12.52 -28.64 8.48
C SER A 532 -12.84 -29.93 7.70
N THR A 533 -13.99 -29.99 7.03
CA THR A 533 -14.51 -31.16 6.32
C THR A 533 -15.25 -30.75 5.04
N ILE A 534 -15.49 -31.71 4.15
CA ILE A 534 -16.40 -31.53 3.01
C ILE A 534 -17.55 -32.51 3.20
N ASP A 535 -18.71 -32.02 3.62
CA ASP A 535 -19.78 -32.85 4.13
C ASP A 535 -21.20 -32.43 3.67
N LEU A 536 -22.23 -32.90 4.38
CA LEU A 536 -23.61 -32.62 4.00
C LEU A 536 -23.99 -31.15 4.23
N SER A 537 -23.31 -30.45 5.12
CA SER A 537 -23.50 -29.03 5.42
C SER A 537 -23.12 -28.20 4.19
N ASP A 538 -21.98 -28.51 3.57
CA ASP A 538 -21.57 -27.91 2.30
C ASP A 538 -22.58 -28.17 1.18
N TYR A 539 -23.05 -29.40 1.08
CA TYR A 539 -24.08 -29.75 0.10
C TYR A 539 -25.36 -28.93 0.32
N VAL A 540 -25.75 -28.67 1.57
CA VAL A 540 -26.93 -27.85 1.88
C VAL A 540 -26.72 -26.40 1.45
N VAL A 541 -25.54 -25.82 1.66
CA VAL A 541 -25.19 -24.47 1.20
C VAL A 541 -25.28 -24.41 -0.33
N LEU A 542 -24.55 -25.30 -1.02
CA LEU A 542 -24.56 -25.39 -2.48
C LEU A 542 -25.97 -25.60 -3.03
N ALA A 543 -26.72 -26.58 -2.51
CA ALA A 543 -28.07 -26.90 -3.00
C ALA A 543 -29.08 -25.77 -2.78
N SER A 544 -28.88 -24.92 -1.76
CA SER A 544 -29.74 -23.77 -1.50
C SER A 544 -29.57 -22.65 -2.54
N ASN A 545 -28.40 -22.59 -3.15
CA ASN A 545 -28.04 -21.61 -4.17
C ASN A 545 -28.03 -22.19 -5.60
N PHE A 546 -28.16 -23.52 -5.73
CA PHE A 546 -28.11 -24.23 -7.00
C PHE A 546 -29.08 -23.64 -8.03
N SER A 547 -28.50 -23.03 -9.06
CA SER A 547 -29.21 -22.39 -10.15
C SER A 547 -28.64 -22.90 -11.47
N PRO A 548 -29.06 -24.08 -11.94
CA PRO A 548 -28.55 -24.66 -13.19
C PRO A 548 -29.02 -23.86 -14.42
N ALA A 549 -29.78 -22.78 -14.23
CA ALA A 549 -30.40 -21.97 -15.27
C ALA A 549 -29.73 -20.59 -15.43
N SER A 550 -28.72 -20.23 -14.62
CA SER A 550 -27.93 -19.00 -14.79
C SER A 550 -26.91 -19.07 -15.93
N TYR A 551 -26.82 -20.20 -16.64
CA TYR A 551 -26.26 -20.30 -17.99
C TYR A 551 -26.77 -19.15 -18.86
N GLY A 552 -25.96 -18.09 -18.93
CA GLY A 552 -26.16 -16.95 -19.78
C GLY A 552 -26.05 -17.38 -21.24
N ILE A 553 -27.15 -17.90 -21.77
CA ILE A 553 -27.81 -17.30 -22.91
C ILE A 553 -29.29 -17.60 -22.72
N ASP A 554 -30.10 -16.54 -22.76
CA ASP A 554 -31.31 -16.57 -23.58
C ASP A 554 -30.86 -16.96 -25.01
N ALA A 555 -30.44 -18.20 -25.22
CA ALA A 555 -30.79 -18.90 -26.42
C ALA A 555 -32.29 -19.01 -26.26
N SER A 556 -33.00 -17.93 -26.64
CA SER A 556 -34.34 -18.05 -27.14
C SER A 556 -34.21 -19.18 -28.14
N VAL A 557 -34.57 -20.40 -27.73
CA VAL A 557 -34.76 -21.52 -28.64
C VAL A 557 -35.61 -20.88 -29.71
N PRO A 558 -35.13 -20.73 -30.97
CA PRO A 558 -35.85 -19.92 -31.93
C PRO A 558 -37.26 -20.47 -32.02
N GLU A 559 -38.22 -19.79 -31.39
CA GLU A 559 -39.60 -20.20 -31.51
C GLU A 559 -39.84 -20.17 -33.01
N PRO A 560 -40.35 -21.26 -33.62
CA PRO A 560 -40.61 -21.27 -35.05
C PRO A 560 -41.44 -20.02 -35.33
N SER A 561 -40.81 -19.04 -36.00
CA SER A 561 -41.29 -17.66 -35.99
C SER A 561 -42.79 -17.68 -36.21
N ALA A 562 -43.58 -17.07 -35.33
CA ALA A 562 -45.04 -17.15 -35.42
C ALA A 562 -45.54 -16.78 -36.83
N MET A 563 -44.74 -16.02 -37.59
CA MET A 563 -44.86 -15.85 -39.03
C MET A 563 -44.88 -17.15 -39.86
N LEU A 564 -43.97 -18.10 -39.67
CA LEU A 564 -43.94 -19.39 -40.39
C LEU A 564 -45.21 -20.22 -40.11
N LEU A 565 -45.65 -20.28 -38.85
CA LEU A 565 -46.90 -20.94 -38.46
C LEU A 565 -48.13 -20.22 -39.03
N ALA A 566 -48.15 -18.89 -39.01
CA ALA A 566 -49.20 -18.09 -39.63
C ALA A 566 -49.22 -18.25 -41.17
N LEU A 567 -48.06 -18.33 -41.82
CA LEU A 567 -47.96 -18.53 -43.27
C LEU A 567 -48.42 -19.94 -43.66
N LEU A 568 -48.05 -20.96 -42.89
CA LEU A 568 -48.56 -22.33 -43.04
C LEU A 568 -50.08 -22.40 -42.81
N ALA A 569 -50.61 -21.68 -41.83
CA ALA A 569 -52.04 -21.61 -41.58
C ALA A 569 -52.80 -20.92 -42.73
N VAL A 570 -52.27 -19.82 -43.28
CA VAL A 570 -52.85 -19.13 -44.45
C VAL A 570 -52.76 -19.98 -45.71
N CYS A 571 -51.63 -20.65 -45.94
CA CYS A 571 -51.47 -21.57 -47.07
C CYS A 571 -52.41 -22.79 -46.95
N GLY A 572 -52.53 -23.37 -45.75
CA GLY A 572 -53.47 -24.45 -45.47
C GLY A 572 -54.93 -24.03 -45.66
N ALA A 573 -55.33 -22.85 -45.16
CA ALA A 573 -56.66 -22.31 -45.37
C ALA A 573 -56.95 -22.06 -46.86
N SER A 574 -55.96 -21.58 -47.62
CA SER A 574 -56.08 -21.35 -49.07
C SER A 574 -56.26 -22.64 -49.88
N ILE A 575 -55.67 -23.76 -49.43
CA ILE A 575 -55.86 -25.09 -50.03
C ILE A 575 -57.24 -25.65 -49.66
N CYS A 576 -57.69 -25.47 -48.42
CA CYS A 576 -59.02 -25.90 -47.98
C CYS A 576 -60.16 -25.12 -48.63
N LEU A 577 -59.96 -23.84 -48.97
CA LEU A 577 -60.95 -23.00 -49.68
C LEU A 577 -61.00 -23.24 -51.20
N ARG A 578 -60.11 -24.06 -51.77
CA ARG A 578 -60.10 -24.44 -53.19
C ARG A 578 -60.67 -25.83 -53.47
N ARG A 579 -61.13 -26.54 -52.44
CA ARG A 579 -62.01 -27.72 -52.56
C ARG A 579 -63.44 -27.29 -52.29
#